data_AF-A0A7V3HB66-F1
#
_entry.id   AF-A0A7V3HB66-F1
#
_cell.length_a   1.000
_cell.length_b   1.000
_cell.length_c   1.000
_cell.angle_alpha   90.00
_cell.angle_beta   90.00
_cell.angle_gamma   90.00
#
_symmetry.space_group_name_H-M   'P 1'
#
loop_
_entity.id
_entity.type
_entity.pdbx_description
1 polymer ?
#
loop_
_entity_poly.entity_id
_entity_poly.type
_entity_poly.pdbx_seq_one_letter_code
_entity_poly.pdbx_strand_id
1 'polypeptide(L)'
;MLVEHEQRLLAGFWDEAREDGRGLWLRGEIPADQPGAARARRMIARGVDGLSIGFVPVVAHAHGRGRVLVEIDLLEVSIVTHPMQPLARLRQSPVGIRQSETTAFHLLQTAA
;
A
#
# COMPACT_ATOMS: atom_id res chain seq x y z
N MET A 1 -7.70 -1.28 0.13
CA MET A 1 -6.56 -1.84 0.89
C MET A 1 -6.77 -3.35 1.03
N LEU A 2 -5.95 -4.17 0.38
CA LEU A 2 -6.05 -5.64 0.44
C LEU A 2 -4.98 -6.23 1.39
N VAL A 3 -5.06 -7.53 1.64
CA VAL A 3 -4.02 -8.30 2.36
C VAL A 3 -3.44 -9.37 1.43
N GLU A 4 -2.12 -9.39 1.27
CA GLU A 4 -1.40 -10.40 0.45
C GLU A 4 -1.98 -10.55 -0.98
N HIS A 5 -2.40 -9.44 -1.59
CA HIS A 5 -3.02 -9.40 -2.93
C HIS A 5 -4.31 -10.23 -3.09
N GLU A 6 -4.92 -10.68 -1.98
CA GLU A 6 -6.12 -11.52 -2.01
C GLU A 6 -7.38 -10.64 -2.04
N GLN A 7 -8.13 -10.73 -3.14
CA GLN A 7 -9.34 -9.93 -3.37
C GLN A 7 -10.43 -10.17 -2.31
N ARG A 8 -10.51 -11.38 -1.74
CA ARG A 8 -11.47 -11.70 -0.68
C ARG A 8 -11.08 -11.11 0.68
N LEU A 9 -9.84 -10.62 0.83
CA LEU A 9 -9.29 -10.08 2.06
C LEU A 9 -9.15 -8.55 1.97
N LEU A 10 -10.25 -7.86 1.66
CA LEU A 10 -10.35 -6.41 1.80
C LEU A 10 -10.15 -6.02 3.26
N ALA A 11 -9.07 -5.32 3.57
CA ALA A 11 -8.76 -4.84 4.93
C ALA A 11 -9.41 -3.48 5.22
N GLY A 12 -9.57 -2.64 4.20
CA GLY A 12 -10.08 -1.29 4.39
C GLY A 12 -9.93 -0.42 3.15
N PHE A 13 -9.96 0.89 3.38
CA PHE A 13 -10.08 1.89 2.32
C PHE A 13 -8.93 2.89 2.38
N TRP A 14 -8.55 3.39 1.21
CA TRP A 14 -7.62 4.51 1.06
C TRP A 14 -8.45 5.79 0.93
N ASP A 15 -8.14 6.80 1.73
CA ASP A 15 -8.87 8.07 1.77
C ASP A 15 -8.12 9.19 1.03
N GLU A 16 -6.81 9.04 0.86
CA GLU A 16 -5.96 10.01 0.20
C GLU A 16 -4.81 9.30 -0.52
N ALA A 17 -4.50 9.79 -1.72
CA ALA A 17 -3.36 9.37 -2.51
C ALA A 17 -2.72 10.59 -3.15
N ARG A 18 -1.41 10.75 -2.96
CA ARG A 18 -0.65 11.83 -3.59
C ARG A 18 0.79 11.42 -3.77
N GLU A 19 1.43 11.90 -4.82
CA GLU A 19 2.87 11.81 -4.92
C GLU A 19 3.54 12.91 -4.08
N ASP A 20 4.69 12.59 -3.51
CA ASP A 20 5.61 13.57 -2.95
C ASP A 20 7.05 13.28 -3.42
N GLY A 21 8.00 14.13 -3.00
CA GLY A 21 9.42 13.97 -3.34
C GLY A 21 10.08 12.68 -2.85
N ARG A 22 9.31 11.81 -2.17
CA ARG A 22 9.68 10.44 -1.82
C ARG A 22 9.01 9.48 -2.83
N GLY A 23 7.70 9.53 -2.96
CA GLY A 23 6.98 8.76 -3.96
C GLY A 23 5.48 8.77 -3.68
N LEU A 24 4.77 7.68 -3.95
CA LEU A 24 3.33 7.62 -3.71
C LEU A 24 3.04 7.54 -2.20
N TRP A 25 2.49 8.60 -1.64
CA TRP A 25 1.96 8.62 -0.29
C TRP A 25 0.48 8.26 -0.29
N LEU A 26 0.08 7.40 0.64
CA LEU A 26 -1.31 7.02 0.84
C LEU A 26 -1.71 7.27 2.29
N ARG A 27 -3.00 7.44 2.52
CA ARG A 27 -3.62 7.35 3.84
C ARG A 27 -4.90 6.54 3.75
N GLY A 28 -5.26 5.89 4.84
CA GLY A 28 -6.44 5.05 4.88
C GLY A 28 -6.77 4.53 6.27
N GLU A 29 -7.85 3.77 6.31
CA GLU A 29 -8.41 3.18 7.52
C GLU A 29 -8.67 1.67 7.35
N ILE A 30 -8.63 0.94 8.46
CA ILE A 30 -8.95 -0.49 8.54
C ILE A 30 -10.20 -0.66 9.44
N PRO A 31 -11.42 -0.57 8.90
CA PRO A 31 -12.64 -0.81 9.65
C PRO A 31 -12.74 -2.26 10.15
N ALA A 32 -13.32 -2.48 11.33
CA ALA A 32 -13.30 -3.81 11.96
C ALA A 32 -14.19 -4.86 11.26
N ASP A 33 -15.17 -4.41 10.50
CA ASP A 33 -16.18 -5.21 9.80
C ASP A 33 -15.72 -5.70 8.41
N GLN A 34 -14.54 -5.27 7.95
CA GLN A 34 -14.01 -5.71 6.67
C GLN A 34 -13.45 -7.14 6.75
N PRO A 35 -13.64 -7.96 5.69
CA PRO A 35 -13.29 -9.39 5.71
C PRO A 35 -11.80 -9.67 5.95
N GLY A 36 -10.91 -8.75 5.57
CA GLY A 36 -9.46 -8.81 5.77
C GLY A 36 -8.94 -8.09 7.02
N ALA A 37 -9.79 -7.35 7.75
CA ALA A 37 -9.35 -6.44 8.83
C ALA A 37 -8.62 -7.16 9.97
N ALA A 38 -9.20 -8.26 10.47
CA ALA A 38 -8.61 -9.03 11.56
C ALA A 38 -7.23 -9.60 11.18
N ARG A 39 -7.07 -10.03 9.93
CA ARG A 39 -5.78 -10.52 9.41
C ARG A 39 -4.76 -9.39 9.31
N ALA A 40 -5.14 -8.26 8.71
CA ALA A 40 -4.28 -7.09 8.58
C ALA A 40 -3.76 -6.62 9.95
N ARG A 41 -4.66 -6.43 10.92
CA ARG A 41 -4.30 -6.00 12.29
C ARG A 41 -3.36 -7.00 12.97
N ARG A 42 -3.59 -8.31 12.83
CA ARG A 42 -2.68 -9.35 13.37
C ARG A 42 -1.29 -9.28 12.71
N MET A 43 -1.22 -9.05 11.41
CA MET A 43 0.05 -8.91 10.70
C MET A 43 0.80 -7.66 11.18
N ILE A 44 0.13 -6.51 11.24
CA ILE A 44 0.70 -5.25 11.72
C ILE A 44 1.20 -5.40 13.16
N ALA A 45 0.40 -5.99 14.06
CA ALA A 45 0.79 -6.24 15.44
C ALA A 45 2.01 -7.18 15.58
N ARG A 46 2.32 -7.96 14.55
CA ARG A 46 3.52 -8.82 14.46
C ARG A 46 4.71 -8.12 13.81
N GLY A 47 4.59 -6.84 13.47
CA GLY A 47 5.64 -6.04 12.85
C GLY A 47 5.65 -6.09 11.32
N VAL A 48 4.60 -6.62 10.68
CA VAL A 48 4.49 -6.51 9.21
C VAL A 48 4.10 -5.08 8.85
N ASP A 49 4.96 -4.42 8.09
CA ASP A 49 4.77 -3.04 7.62
C ASP A 49 4.94 -2.90 6.10
N GLY A 50 5.05 -4.00 5.37
CA GLY A 50 5.26 -3.99 3.93
C GLY A 50 4.01 -3.56 3.15
N LEU A 51 4.24 -2.77 2.10
CA LEU A 51 3.24 -2.46 1.08
C LEU A 51 3.67 -2.95 -0.30
N SER A 52 2.69 -3.37 -1.10
CA SER A 52 2.88 -3.68 -2.52
C SER A 52 1.71 -3.14 -3.33
N ILE A 53 1.96 -2.83 -4.61
CA ILE A 53 0.96 -2.27 -5.53
C ILE A 53 0.77 -3.20 -6.73
N GLY A 54 -0.49 -3.36 -7.12
CA GLY A 54 -0.89 -3.91 -8.40
C GLY A 54 -1.24 -2.77 -9.35
N PHE A 55 -0.71 -2.82 -10.57
CA PHE A 55 -0.94 -1.76 -11.55
C PHE A 55 -0.88 -2.31 -12.99
N VAL A 56 -1.46 -1.55 -13.91
CA VAL A 56 -1.31 -1.77 -15.35
C VAL A 56 -0.48 -0.63 -15.94
N PRO A 57 0.62 -0.91 -16.66
CA PRO A 57 1.35 0.12 -17.38
C PRO A 57 0.47 0.74 -18.48
N VAL A 58 0.34 2.06 -18.46
CA VAL A 58 -0.30 2.84 -19.54
C VAL A 58 0.78 3.30 -20.53
N VAL A 59 1.87 3.87 -20.00
CA VAL A 59 3.04 4.28 -20.78
C VAL A 59 4.30 3.71 -20.15
N ALA A 60 5.10 3.00 -20.96
CA ALA A 60 6.38 2.46 -20.54
C ALA A 60 7.40 2.44 -21.68
N HIS A 61 8.68 2.59 -21.33
CA HIS A 61 9.79 2.54 -22.27
C HIS A 61 10.80 1.49 -21.85
N ALA A 62 11.38 0.76 -22.80
CA ALA A 62 12.49 -0.14 -22.52
C ALA A 62 13.69 0.66 -21.99
N HIS A 63 14.36 0.14 -20.96
CA HIS A 63 15.56 0.74 -20.40
C HIS A 63 16.52 -0.35 -19.94
N GLY A 64 17.61 -0.57 -20.68
CA GLY A 64 18.55 -1.64 -20.42
C GLY A 64 17.87 -3.02 -20.41
N ARG A 65 17.98 -3.74 -19.28
CA ARG A 65 17.30 -5.04 -19.06
C ARG A 65 15.90 -4.91 -18.47
N GLY A 66 15.46 -3.68 -18.20
CA GLY A 66 14.19 -3.38 -17.57
C GLY A 66 13.34 -2.44 -18.41
N ARG A 67 12.44 -1.75 -17.72
CA ARG A 67 11.59 -0.73 -18.30
C ARG A 67 11.41 0.42 -17.31
N VAL A 68 11.28 1.62 -17.84
CA VAL A 68 10.79 2.77 -17.10
C VAL A 68 9.29 2.84 -17.30
N LEU A 69 8.55 2.87 -16.20
CA LEU A 69 7.12 3.12 -16.17
C LEU A 69 6.92 4.63 -16.07
N VAL A 70 6.29 5.23 -17.07
CA VAL A 70 6.01 6.67 -17.11
C VAL A 70 4.62 6.94 -16.55
N GLU A 71 3.65 6.10 -16.91
CA GLU A 71 2.27 6.23 -16.48
C GLU A 71 1.71 4.84 -16.18
N ILE A 72 0.97 4.73 -15.08
CA ILE A 72 0.33 3.50 -14.64
C ILE A 72 -1.11 3.77 -14.20
N ASP A 73 -1.96 2.78 -14.42
CA ASP A 73 -3.24 2.68 -13.71
C ASP A 73 -3.01 1.88 -12.43
N LEU A 74 -3.11 2.56 -11.28
CA LEU A 74 -3.03 1.91 -9.98
C LEU A 74 -4.32 1.13 -9.71
N LEU A 75 -4.22 -0.19 -9.60
CA LEU A 75 -5.39 -1.05 -9.38
C LEU A 75 -5.63 -1.34 -7.90
N GLU A 76 -4.57 -1.65 -7.16
CA GLU A 76 -4.69 -2.01 -5.76
C GLU A 76 -3.41 -1.72 -4.98
N VAL A 77 -3.58 -1.64 -3.66
CA VAL A 77 -2.47 -1.56 -2.72
C VAL A 77 -2.78 -2.52 -1.57
N SER A 78 -1.82 -3.40 -1.30
CA SER A 78 -1.90 -4.49 -0.34
C SER A 78 -0.92 -4.31 0.81
N ILE A 79 -1.34 -4.72 2.01
CA ILE A 79 -0.44 -5.02 3.12
C ILE A 79 0.17 -6.40 2.87
N VAL A 80 1.49 -6.50 2.81
CA VAL A 80 2.22 -7.72 2.45
C VAL A 80 3.39 -7.99 3.38
N THR A 81 3.71 -9.26 3.56
CA THR A 81 4.91 -9.67 4.32
C THR A 81 6.20 -9.37 3.56
N HIS A 82 6.20 -9.54 2.23
CA HIS A 82 7.39 -9.39 1.38
C HIS A 82 7.11 -8.40 0.25
N PRO A 83 7.36 -7.10 0.47
CA PRO A 83 7.12 -6.09 -0.54
C PRO A 83 8.18 -6.11 -1.63
N MET A 84 7.75 -5.99 -2.89
CA MET A 84 8.68 -5.87 -4.03
C MET A 84 9.52 -4.58 -3.96
N GLN A 85 9.00 -3.54 -3.32
CA GLN A 85 9.70 -2.28 -3.07
C GLN A 85 10.13 -2.21 -1.60
N PRO A 86 11.45 -2.26 -1.28
CA PRO A 86 11.94 -2.28 0.10
C PRO A 86 11.56 -1.06 0.94
N LEU A 87 11.17 0.03 0.29
CA LEU A 87 10.87 1.30 0.93
C LEU A 87 9.36 1.58 1.00
N ALA A 88 8.54 0.71 0.41
CA ALA A 88 7.08 0.77 0.50
C ALA A 88 6.63 0.30 1.87
N ARG A 89 6.35 1.24 2.77
CA ARG A 89 6.12 0.95 4.20
C ARG A 89 4.89 1.64 4.76
N LEU A 90 4.15 0.88 5.57
CA LEU A 90 3.02 1.31 6.38
C LEU A 90 3.52 1.87 7.71
N ARG A 91 2.92 2.97 8.15
CA ARG A 91 3.12 3.53 9.49
C ARG A 91 1.77 3.85 10.13
N GLN A 92 1.53 3.30 11.32
CA GLN A 92 0.36 3.63 12.10
C GLN A 92 0.42 5.11 12.53
N SER A 93 -0.65 5.87 12.30
CA SER A 93 -0.73 7.24 12.82
C SER A 93 -1.05 7.17 14.32
N PRO A 94 -0.32 7.87 15.19
CA PRO A 94 -0.59 7.87 16.63
C PRO A 94 -1.85 8.66 17.03
N VAL A 95 -2.62 9.20 16.09
CA VAL A 95 -3.81 10.03 16.38
C VAL A 95 -5.07 9.18 16.51
N GLY A 96 -5.55 9.03 17.76
CA GLY A 96 -6.96 9.27 18.09
C GLY A 96 -7.85 8.06 18.40
N ILE A 97 -8.08 7.83 19.69
CA ILE A 97 -9.21 7.07 20.25
C ILE A 97 -10.53 7.78 19.87
N ARG A 98 -11.03 7.58 18.65
CA ARG A 98 -12.44 7.65 18.24
C ARG A 98 -12.58 6.77 17.00
N GLN A 99 -13.04 5.54 17.20
CA GLN A 99 -13.59 4.62 16.18
C GLN A 99 -13.23 4.84 14.69
N SER A 100 -11.94 4.91 14.34
CA SER A 100 -11.35 4.45 13.05
C SER A 100 -9.86 4.84 13.03
N GLU A 101 -8.98 3.83 13.02
CA GLU A 101 -7.53 4.04 13.04
C GLU A 101 -7.04 4.55 11.68
N THR A 102 -6.55 5.79 11.65
CA THR A 102 -5.91 6.41 10.48
C THR A 102 -4.47 5.91 10.33
N THR A 103 -4.05 5.57 9.11
CA THR A 103 -2.69 5.08 8.80
C THR A 103 -2.09 5.86 7.64
N ALA A 104 -0.80 6.20 7.69
CA ALA A 104 -0.09 6.98 6.65
C ALA A 104 1.06 6.14 6.03
N PHE A 105 1.33 6.33 4.75
CA PHE A 105 2.14 5.38 3.97
C PHE A 105 3.02 6.09 2.94
N HIS A 106 4.25 5.61 2.71
CA HIS A 106 5.10 6.06 1.60
C HIS A 106 5.51 4.86 0.73
N LEU A 107 5.35 4.99 -0.59
CA LEU A 107 5.85 4.10 -1.63
C LEU A 107 6.95 4.83 -2.41
N LEU A 108 8.21 4.57 -2.07
CA LEU A 108 9.33 5.03 -2.90
C LEU A 108 9.41 4.12 -4.15
N GLN A 109 8.93 4.58 -5.30
CA GLN A 109 9.31 3.98 -6.58
C GLN A 109 10.71 4.46 -6.92
N THR A 110 11.72 3.64 -6.62
CA THR A 110 13.01 3.83 -7.26
C THR A 110 12.94 3.05 -8.56
N ALA A 111 12.90 3.74 -9.70
CA ALA A 111 13.14 3.12 -10.99
C ALA A 111 14.53 2.46 -10.93
N ALA A 112 14.56 1.15 -11.20
CA ALA A 112 15.80 0.41 -11.41
C ALA A 112 16.30 0.61 -12.85
#